data_AF-A0A139R545-F1
#
_entry.id   AF-A0A139R545-F1
#
_cell.length_a   1.000
_cell.length_b   1.000
_cell.length_c   1.000
_cell.angle_alpha   90.00
_cell.angle_beta   90.00
_cell.angle_gamma   90.00
#
_symmetry.space_group_name_H-M   'P 1'
#
loop_
_entity.id
_entity.type
_entity.pdbx_description
1 polymer ?
#
loop_
_entity_poly.entity_id
_entity_poly.type
_entity_poly.pdbx_seq_one_letter_code
_entity_poly.pdbx_strand_id
1 'polypeptide(L)'
;MKKMKLVVFLGVMLVSIFALAACSTNSSSSKSKTTTINGTKYTLLKTLVANRDKGLTDSDYNDYFSGDDSSAAIMAIVSAGNVYVNGYQIPYLTDDGTASTEELVVDGQKMMRLDGGAGYETWYWDAQKMWQGSGRDLTTTAYDFTINLGYREGEAIKLYAKEGESTASLIEFTVINTALVTGLDTDSSSDTVTITTTSETDDGDVTATVDVASDRFDSDIAIGDIVILTDDADKGLSAKKATAVTGKLVETDDIKNPQWLATDSDKAVDFSDGLIDRSHVPEYARNTQFIRGQRRLNLYDYDADVTMWQTSTGYSIGFTRGDAAKGALEYGINYAESQTSEIVVSTDGSDVSSDTYWVTQDIWDTYQTELTRAKALLEDSSATNLDYDAEILNLANALGGTEDVGQDFVQNPLGVIGSMQKGTKSS
;
A
#
# COMPACT_ATOMS: atom_id res chain seq x y z
N MET A 1 49.72 39.47 -8.44
CA MET A 1 50.61 39.01 -7.34
C MET A 1 49.92 39.16 -5.99
N LYS A 2 49.38 38.07 -5.43
CA LYS A 2 49.46 37.70 -4.00
C LYS A 2 48.68 36.41 -3.74
N LYS A 3 49.48 35.34 -3.64
CA LYS A 3 49.39 34.14 -2.78
C LYS A 3 48.12 33.28 -2.78
N MET A 4 48.20 32.19 -3.56
CA MET A 4 47.59 30.88 -3.27
C MET A 4 47.98 30.39 -1.87
N LYS A 5 47.01 29.82 -1.15
CA LYS A 5 47.25 28.83 -0.10
C LYS A 5 46.55 27.53 -0.52
N LEU A 6 47.39 26.55 -0.81
CA LEU A 6 47.08 25.13 -0.96
C LEU A 6 46.83 24.56 0.45
N VAL A 7 45.71 23.88 0.67
CA VAL A 7 45.54 22.94 1.80
C VAL A 7 44.97 21.65 1.23
N VAL A 8 45.75 20.59 1.40
CA VAL A 8 45.44 19.19 1.11
C VAL A 8 44.78 18.59 2.34
N PHE A 9 43.63 17.93 2.19
CA PHE A 9 43.11 16.89 3.09
C PHE A 9 42.24 15.95 2.23
N LEU A 10 42.80 14.83 1.81
CA LEU A 10 42.65 13.49 2.42
C LEU A 10 41.20 12.99 2.37
N GLY A 11 40.94 12.07 1.44
CA GLY A 11 39.64 11.46 1.22
C GLY A 11 39.17 10.63 2.40
N VAL A 12 37.88 10.73 2.68
CA VAL A 12 37.12 9.82 3.53
C VAL A 12 35.83 9.51 2.76
N MET A 13 35.64 8.24 2.41
CA MET A 13 34.37 7.70 1.93
C MET A 13 33.27 8.06 2.94
N LEU A 14 32.22 8.77 2.49
CA LEU A 14 30.99 8.89 3.28
C LEU A 14 30.17 7.62 3.06
N VAL A 15 30.11 6.79 4.09
CA VAL A 15 29.13 5.72 4.26
C VAL A 15 27.80 6.38 4.63
N SER A 16 26.75 6.07 3.87
CA SER A 16 25.36 6.46 4.16
C SER A 16 24.91 5.86 5.49
N ILE A 17 24.67 6.71 6.49
CA ILE A 17 24.09 6.32 7.78
C ILE A 17 22.67 6.85 7.83
N PHE A 18 21.69 5.94 7.72
CA PHE A 18 20.33 6.16 8.21
C PHE A 18 20.33 5.98 9.73
N ALA A 19 20.09 7.06 10.46
CA ALA A 19 19.64 7.03 11.86
C ALA A 19 19.17 8.42 12.27
N LEU A 20 17.88 8.58 12.60
CA LEU A 20 17.29 9.49 13.61
C LEU A 20 15.76 9.39 13.43
N ALA A 21 14.94 9.00 14.42
CA ALA A 21 15.07 9.22 15.84
C ALA A 21 14.76 7.97 16.69
N ALA A 22 15.73 7.59 17.52
CA ALA A 22 15.50 6.83 18.75
C ALA A 22 16.04 7.66 19.92
N CYS A 23 15.14 8.25 20.69
CA CYS A 23 15.44 8.67 22.07
C CYS A 23 14.18 8.64 22.92
N SER A 24 13.87 7.47 23.47
CA SER A 24 13.45 7.40 24.87
C SER A 24 14.11 6.17 25.50
N THR A 25 14.98 6.41 26.47
CA THR A 25 15.57 5.38 27.32
C THR A 25 14.56 5.01 28.40
N ASN A 26 13.62 4.12 28.07
CA ASN A 26 12.86 3.41 29.10
C ASN A 26 13.54 2.06 29.37
N SER A 27 14.28 2.01 30.47
CA SER A 27 14.63 0.76 31.16
C SER A 27 13.35 0.17 31.75
N SER A 28 12.53 -0.45 30.91
CA SER A 28 11.54 -1.43 31.35
C SER A 28 12.15 -2.81 31.15
N SER A 29 12.23 -3.60 32.21
CA SER A 29 12.53 -5.03 32.10
C SER A 29 11.56 -5.68 31.12
N SER A 30 11.95 -5.87 29.86
CA SER A 30 11.11 -6.53 28.88
C SER A 30 10.99 -7.99 29.31
N LYS A 31 9.83 -8.38 29.83
CA LYS A 31 9.49 -9.79 29.94
C LYS A 31 9.62 -10.36 28.54
N SER A 32 10.44 -11.39 28.37
CA SER A 32 10.55 -12.06 27.09
C SER A 32 9.16 -12.52 26.66
N LYS A 33 8.72 -12.12 25.46
CA LYS A 33 7.39 -12.43 24.96
C LYS A 33 7.38 -13.91 24.58
N THR A 34 6.54 -14.70 25.23
CA THR A 34 6.42 -16.14 24.99
C THR A 34 5.07 -16.48 24.40
N THR A 35 5.02 -17.50 23.54
CA THR A 35 3.78 -18.11 23.06
C THR A 35 3.79 -19.61 23.35
N THR A 36 2.62 -20.24 23.38
CA THR A 36 2.48 -21.69 23.54
C THR A 36 1.65 -22.22 22.40
N ILE A 37 2.24 -23.12 21.61
CA ILE A 37 1.62 -23.71 20.44
C ILE A 37 1.71 -25.23 20.63
N ASN A 38 0.57 -25.92 20.55
CA ASN A 38 0.45 -27.36 20.77
C ASN A 38 1.14 -27.84 22.08
N GLY A 39 1.00 -27.06 23.16
CA GLY A 39 1.62 -27.36 24.46
C GLY A 39 3.13 -27.12 24.54
N THR A 40 3.78 -26.74 23.44
CA THR A 40 5.21 -26.38 23.42
C THR A 40 5.37 -24.88 23.62
N LYS A 41 6.29 -24.49 24.51
CA LYS A 41 6.59 -23.09 24.80
C LYS A 41 7.68 -22.57 23.86
N TYR A 42 7.41 -21.39 23.30
CA TYR A 42 8.29 -20.68 22.41
C TYR A 42 8.59 -19.28 22.97
N THR A 43 9.80 -18.80 22.72
CA THR A 43 10.28 -17.49 23.16
C THR A 43 10.62 -16.64 21.94
N LEU A 44 10.10 -15.42 21.88
CA LEU A 44 10.35 -14.50 20.76
C LEU A 44 11.84 -14.14 20.72
N LEU A 45 12.48 -14.45 19.59
CA LEU A 45 13.85 -14.05 19.32
C LEU A 45 13.87 -12.65 18.70
N LYS A 46 13.05 -12.45 17.67
CA LYS A 46 13.08 -11.26 16.85
C LYS A 46 11.75 -11.01 16.16
N THR A 47 11.36 -9.76 16.09
CA THR A 47 10.40 -9.26 15.10
C THR A 47 11.18 -8.60 13.98
N LEU A 48 10.97 -9.08 12.76
CA LEU A 48 11.49 -8.53 11.51
C LEU A 48 10.35 -7.81 10.79
N VAL A 49 10.72 -6.91 9.90
CA VAL A 49 9.80 -6.32 8.91
C VAL A 49 10.15 -6.93 7.57
N ALA A 50 9.17 -7.52 6.90
CA ALA A 50 9.35 -8.08 5.57
C ALA A 50 9.77 -6.98 4.57
N ASN A 51 10.57 -7.36 3.58
CA ASN A 51 11.15 -6.43 2.62
C ASN A 51 11.21 -7.07 1.23
N ARG A 52 10.80 -6.33 0.20
CA ARG A 52 10.71 -6.85 -1.18
C ARG A 52 12.05 -7.31 -1.76
N ASP A 53 13.16 -6.77 -1.27
CA ASP A 53 14.51 -7.04 -1.78
C ASP A 53 15.29 -8.02 -0.89
N LYS A 54 14.75 -8.41 0.27
CA LYS A 54 15.42 -9.26 1.26
C LYS A 54 14.46 -10.26 1.90
N GLY A 55 14.51 -11.51 1.46
CA GLY A 55 13.71 -12.62 1.98
C GLY A 55 14.44 -13.41 3.05
N LEU A 56 13.72 -14.30 3.72
CA LEU A 56 14.25 -15.05 4.88
C LEU A 56 15.45 -15.97 4.58
N THR A 57 15.72 -16.26 3.30
CA THR A 57 16.88 -17.05 2.85
C THR A 57 18.13 -16.21 2.60
N ASP A 58 18.02 -14.88 2.64
CA ASP A 58 19.18 -14.00 2.48
C ASP A 58 20.12 -14.12 3.68
N SER A 59 21.43 -13.96 3.42
CA SER A 59 22.48 -14.18 4.42
C SER A 59 22.33 -13.32 5.69
N ASP A 60 21.67 -12.17 5.56
CA ASP A 60 21.37 -11.25 6.67
C ASP A 60 20.52 -11.90 7.76
N TYR A 61 19.80 -12.99 7.45
CA TYR A 61 18.94 -13.70 8.39
C TYR A 61 19.53 -15.02 8.91
N ASN A 62 20.68 -15.47 8.39
CA ASN A 62 21.26 -16.78 8.75
C ASN A 62 21.50 -16.93 10.26
N ASP A 63 21.91 -15.87 10.95
CA ASP A 63 22.16 -15.89 12.40
C ASP A 63 20.92 -16.22 13.26
N TYR A 64 19.71 -16.08 12.70
CA TYR A 64 18.48 -16.43 13.40
C TYR A 64 18.09 -17.90 13.22
N PHE A 65 18.72 -18.63 12.29
CA PHE A 65 18.36 -20.00 11.93
C PHE A 65 19.48 -20.97 12.27
N SER A 66 19.14 -22.24 12.50
CA SER A 66 20.14 -23.26 12.81
C SER A 66 20.95 -23.66 11.57
N GLY A 67 22.27 -23.71 11.68
CA GLY A 67 23.17 -24.09 10.59
C GLY A 67 23.76 -22.88 9.86
N ASP A 68 24.46 -23.15 8.75
CA ASP A 68 25.14 -22.09 7.98
C ASP A 68 24.22 -21.44 6.91
N ASP A 69 23.07 -22.06 6.62
CA ASP A 69 22.10 -21.66 5.60
C ASP A 69 20.68 -21.71 6.16
N SER A 70 20.00 -20.57 6.14
CA SER A 70 18.62 -20.40 6.59
C SER A 70 17.61 -21.23 5.79
N SER A 71 17.88 -21.53 4.51
CA SER A 71 17.01 -22.34 3.64
C SER A 71 16.71 -23.72 4.24
N ALA A 72 17.75 -24.45 4.66
CA ALA A 72 17.60 -25.78 5.25
C ALA A 72 16.86 -25.75 6.60
N ALA A 73 17.10 -24.72 7.40
CA ALA A 73 16.41 -24.53 8.68
C ALA A 73 14.92 -24.22 8.47
N ILE A 74 14.59 -23.33 7.53
CA ILE A 74 13.20 -22.97 7.21
C ILE A 74 12.46 -24.21 6.67
N MET A 75 13.10 -25.00 5.80
CA MET A 75 12.53 -26.28 5.33
C MET A 75 12.21 -27.24 6.48
N ALA A 76 13.08 -27.32 7.50
CA ALA A 76 12.85 -28.13 8.69
C ALA A 76 11.68 -27.59 9.54
N ILE A 77 11.57 -26.27 9.70
CA ILE A 77 10.45 -25.62 10.41
C ILE A 77 9.12 -25.88 9.69
N VAL A 78 9.10 -25.77 8.35
CA VAL A 78 7.95 -26.08 7.51
C VAL A 78 7.55 -27.55 7.63
N SER A 79 8.51 -28.46 7.52
CA SER A 79 8.28 -29.89 7.66
C SER A 79 7.73 -30.27 9.03
N ALA A 80 8.11 -29.52 10.08
CA ALA A 80 7.58 -29.69 11.43
C ALA A 80 6.21 -29.04 11.65
N GLY A 81 5.62 -28.39 10.64
CA GLY A 81 4.35 -27.67 10.77
C GLY A 81 4.45 -26.41 11.63
N ASN A 82 5.63 -25.81 11.78
CA ASN A 82 5.84 -24.69 12.70
C ASN A 82 5.85 -23.32 12.00
N VAL A 83 5.01 -23.17 10.97
CA VAL A 83 4.80 -21.89 10.29
C VAL A 83 3.35 -21.48 10.39
N TYR A 84 3.12 -20.23 10.79
CA TYR A 84 1.80 -19.68 11.06
C TYR A 84 1.61 -18.33 10.36
N VAL A 85 0.40 -18.06 9.90
CA VAL A 85 -0.05 -16.75 9.40
C VAL A 85 -1.19 -16.29 10.29
N ASN A 86 -1.00 -15.20 11.03
CA ASN A 86 -1.97 -14.69 12.00
C ASN A 86 -2.51 -15.77 12.96
N GLY A 87 -1.67 -16.73 13.38
CA GLY A 87 -2.09 -17.85 14.24
C GLY A 87 -2.72 -19.03 13.51
N TYR A 88 -3.03 -18.94 12.22
CA TYR A 88 -3.42 -20.08 11.39
C TYR A 88 -2.18 -20.86 10.96
N GLN A 89 -2.15 -22.17 11.22
CA GLN A 89 -1.06 -23.04 10.79
C GLN A 89 -1.13 -23.25 9.27
N ILE A 90 -0.02 -23.09 8.56
CA ILE A 90 0.01 -23.42 7.13
C ILE A 90 -0.06 -24.94 6.93
N PRO A 91 -0.63 -25.44 5.81
CA PRO A 91 -0.65 -26.86 5.48
C PRO A 91 0.76 -27.48 5.51
N TYR A 92 0.90 -28.63 6.15
CA TYR A 92 2.14 -29.41 6.22
C TYR A 92 1.85 -30.92 6.18
N LEU A 93 2.88 -31.74 5.94
CA LEU A 93 2.74 -33.20 5.99
C LEU A 93 2.87 -33.70 7.44
N THR A 94 1.86 -34.42 7.92
CA THR A 94 1.88 -35.12 9.21
C THR A 94 2.74 -36.38 9.14
N ASP A 95 3.05 -36.97 10.30
CA ASP A 95 3.92 -38.16 10.40
C ASP A 95 3.40 -39.39 9.61
N ASP A 96 2.10 -39.45 9.35
CA ASP A 96 1.47 -40.50 8.54
C ASP A 96 1.47 -40.20 7.02
N GLY A 97 2.07 -39.09 6.60
CA GLY A 97 2.18 -38.66 5.21
C GLY A 97 0.92 -38.02 4.64
N THR A 98 -0.05 -37.66 5.49
CA THR A 98 -1.24 -36.91 5.07
C THR A 98 -1.05 -35.41 5.25
N ALA A 99 -1.86 -34.58 4.56
CA ALA A 99 -1.84 -33.15 4.75
C ALA A 99 -2.58 -32.78 6.04
N SER A 100 -2.03 -31.86 6.83
CA SER A 100 -2.65 -31.39 8.08
C SER A 100 -3.99 -30.68 7.84
N THR A 101 -4.09 -29.92 6.75
CA THR A 101 -5.32 -29.28 6.26
C THR A 101 -5.30 -29.26 4.73
N GLU A 102 -6.48 -29.20 4.10
CA GLU A 102 -6.61 -29.11 2.63
C GLU A 102 -6.41 -27.68 2.10
N GLU A 103 -6.59 -26.68 2.97
CA GLU A 103 -6.42 -25.26 2.66
C GLU A 103 -6.02 -24.43 3.88
N LEU A 104 -5.45 -23.25 3.62
CA LEU A 104 -5.27 -22.14 4.53
C LEU A 104 -6.23 -21.03 4.10
N VAL A 105 -7.12 -20.63 5.01
CA VAL A 105 -8.02 -19.49 4.82
C VAL A 105 -7.74 -18.48 5.93
N VAL A 106 -7.47 -17.24 5.55
CA VAL A 106 -7.25 -16.11 6.47
C VAL A 106 -8.11 -14.96 5.96
N ASP A 107 -8.87 -14.31 6.83
CA ASP A 107 -9.76 -13.21 6.47
C ASP A 107 -10.78 -13.60 5.37
N GLY A 108 -11.28 -14.84 5.43
CA GLY A 108 -12.17 -15.42 4.43
C GLY A 108 -11.52 -15.68 3.06
N GLN A 109 -10.24 -15.36 2.88
CA GLN A 109 -9.50 -15.53 1.65
C GLN A 109 -8.63 -16.80 1.66
N LYS A 110 -8.68 -17.56 0.58
CA LYS A 110 -7.88 -18.78 0.41
C LYS A 110 -6.44 -18.41 0.09
N MET A 111 -5.57 -18.41 1.09
CA MET A 111 -4.14 -18.10 0.92
C MET A 111 -3.34 -19.29 0.36
N MET A 112 -3.77 -20.53 0.64
CA MET A 112 -3.19 -21.75 0.10
C MET A 112 -4.28 -22.81 -0.04
N ARG A 113 -4.33 -23.56 -1.15
CA ARG A 113 -5.30 -24.64 -1.38
C ARG A 113 -4.65 -25.78 -2.16
N LEU A 114 -4.93 -27.03 -1.79
CA LEU A 114 -4.23 -28.21 -2.30
C LEU A 114 -4.94 -28.98 -3.44
N ASP A 115 -5.93 -28.37 -4.12
CA ASP A 115 -6.79 -29.07 -5.08
C ASP A 115 -6.04 -29.77 -6.22
N GLY A 116 -6.28 -31.09 -6.35
CA GLY A 116 -5.89 -31.90 -7.50
C GLY A 116 -6.96 -31.87 -8.59
N GLY A 117 -6.83 -30.96 -9.56
CA GLY A 117 -7.69 -30.93 -10.74
C GLY A 117 -7.35 -29.81 -11.72
N ALA A 118 -7.28 -30.13 -13.01
CA ALA A 118 -7.17 -29.13 -14.07
C ALA A 118 -8.47 -28.33 -14.16
N GLY A 119 -8.45 -27.05 -13.77
CA GLY A 119 -9.58 -26.14 -13.87
C GLY A 119 -9.18 -24.73 -13.42
N TYR A 120 -9.51 -23.74 -14.25
CA TYR A 120 -9.12 -22.34 -14.11
C TYR A 120 -9.96 -21.57 -13.07
N GLU A 121 -9.44 -20.38 -12.70
CA GLU A 121 -10.09 -19.25 -12.01
C GLU A 121 -10.20 -19.39 -10.47
N THR A 122 -9.40 -18.66 -9.69
CA THR A 122 -9.72 -17.29 -9.26
C THR A 122 -8.48 -16.65 -8.63
N TRP A 123 -8.21 -15.38 -8.97
CA TRP A 123 -7.11 -14.57 -8.43
C TRP A 123 -7.29 -14.34 -6.93
N TYR A 124 -6.17 -14.30 -6.17
CA TYR A 124 -5.78 -13.27 -5.19
C TYR A 124 -4.47 -13.72 -4.49
N TRP A 125 -3.49 -12.80 -4.45
CA TRP A 125 -2.20 -12.85 -3.73
C TRP A 125 -1.11 -13.82 -4.20
N ASP A 126 -0.58 -13.62 -5.41
CA ASP A 126 0.75 -14.01 -5.97
C ASP A 126 1.38 -15.39 -5.63
N ALA A 127 0.67 -16.31 -4.95
CA ALA A 127 0.93 -17.75 -4.93
C ALA A 127 0.49 -18.39 -6.26
N GLN A 128 -0.35 -17.70 -7.03
CA GLN A 128 -0.84 -18.15 -8.34
C GLN A 128 0.27 -18.28 -9.38
N LYS A 129 1.33 -17.46 -9.33
CA LYS A 129 2.52 -17.63 -10.19
C LYS A 129 3.30 -18.91 -9.88
N MET A 130 3.12 -19.49 -8.69
CA MET A 130 3.81 -20.70 -8.26
C MET A 130 3.00 -21.98 -8.54
N TRP A 131 1.67 -21.84 -8.64
CA TRP A 131 0.74 -22.97 -8.56
C TRP A 131 0.37 -23.61 -9.90
N GLN A 132 0.44 -22.89 -11.03
CA GLN A 132 0.00 -23.50 -12.29
C GLN A 132 1.08 -24.38 -12.95
N GLY A 133 1.04 -25.69 -12.64
CA GLY A 133 1.53 -26.77 -13.51
C GLY A 133 2.75 -27.57 -13.06
N SER A 134 3.22 -27.46 -11.81
CA SER A 134 4.55 -27.95 -11.44
C SER A 134 4.62 -29.37 -10.85
N GLY A 135 3.51 -29.98 -10.42
CA GLY A 135 3.54 -31.32 -9.81
C GLY A 135 4.39 -31.42 -8.53
N ARG A 136 4.56 -30.30 -7.80
CA ARG A 136 5.36 -30.22 -6.56
C ARG A 136 4.62 -30.84 -5.37
N ASP A 137 5.38 -31.38 -4.43
CA ASP A 137 4.86 -31.88 -3.16
C ASP A 137 4.48 -30.75 -2.19
N LEU A 138 3.71 -31.10 -1.16
CA LEU A 138 3.19 -30.16 -0.16
C LEU A 138 4.31 -29.42 0.58
N THR A 139 5.37 -30.12 1.00
CA THR A 139 6.44 -29.51 1.78
C THR A 139 7.19 -28.45 0.99
N THR A 140 7.51 -28.73 -0.28
CA THR A 140 8.13 -27.74 -1.19
C THR A 140 7.22 -26.53 -1.40
N THR A 141 5.92 -26.76 -1.57
CA THR A 141 4.93 -25.68 -1.72
C THR A 141 4.86 -24.80 -0.47
N ALA A 142 4.77 -25.41 0.71
CA ALA A 142 4.70 -24.71 1.99
C ALA A 142 5.98 -23.93 2.28
N TYR A 143 7.14 -24.46 1.88
CA TYR A 143 8.41 -23.77 1.93
C TYR A 143 8.41 -22.53 1.03
N ASP A 144 8.10 -22.68 -0.25
CA ASP A 144 8.11 -21.55 -1.16
C ASP A 144 7.11 -20.47 -0.72
N PHE A 145 5.92 -20.85 -0.24
CA PHE A 145 4.94 -19.91 0.32
C PHE A 145 5.51 -19.15 1.53
N THR A 146 6.16 -19.86 2.46
CA THR A 146 6.84 -19.26 3.63
C THR A 146 7.89 -18.22 3.20
N ILE A 147 8.67 -18.53 2.16
CA ILE A 147 9.67 -17.60 1.61
C ILE A 147 9.01 -16.38 0.98
N ASN A 148 7.93 -16.56 0.21
CA ASN A 148 7.21 -15.47 -0.43
C ASN A 148 6.56 -14.50 0.57
N LEU A 149 6.03 -15.00 1.68
CA LEU A 149 5.54 -14.14 2.77
C LEU A 149 6.65 -13.26 3.35
N GLY A 150 7.91 -13.71 3.31
CA GLY A 150 9.07 -12.93 3.73
C GLY A 150 9.32 -11.66 2.91
N TYR A 151 8.78 -11.58 1.69
CA TYR A 151 8.93 -10.43 0.78
C TYR A 151 7.77 -9.43 0.85
N ARG A 152 6.73 -9.68 1.67
CA ARG A 152 5.55 -8.81 1.79
C ARG A 152 5.86 -7.53 2.56
N GLU A 153 6.47 -6.60 1.85
CA GLU A 153 6.99 -5.36 2.39
C GLU A 153 5.99 -4.61 3.29
N GLY A 154 6.42 -4.33 4.52
CA GLY A 154 5.62 -3.65 5.53
C GLY A 154 4.89 -4.57 6.51
N GLU A 155 4.86 -5.87 6.26
CA GLU A 155 4.32 -6.87 7.19
C GLU A 155 5.37 -7.33 8.21
N ALA A 156 4.92 -7.93 9.31
CA ALA A 156 5.79 -8.36 10.39
C ALA A 156 6.04 -9.88 10.35
N ILE A 157 7.29 -10.28 10.59
CA ILE A 157 7.68 -11.68 10.73
C ILE A 157 8.23 -11.85 12.14
N LYS A 158 7.70 -12.79 12.91
CA LYS A 158 8.18 -13.12 14.25
C LYS A 158 8.88 -14.46 14.21
N LEU A 159 10.13 -14.46 14.68
CA LEU A 159 10.94 -15.66 14.82
C LEU A 159 10.97 -16.07 16.29
N TYR A 160 10.63 -17.31 16.57
CA TYR A 160 10.64 -17.84 17.93
C TYR A 160 11.55 -19.05 18.05
N ALA A 161 12.28 -19.13 19.16
CA ALA A 161 12.99 -20.34 19.58
C ALA A 161 12.09 -21.18 20.47
N LYS A 162 12.12 -22.49 20.24
CA LYS A 162 11.63 -23.47 21.22
C LYS A 162 12.44 -23.35 22.51
N GLU A 163 11.81 -23.64 23.64
CA GLU A 163 12.47 -23.62 24.95
C GLU A 163 13.79 -24.44 24.95
N GLY A 164 14.90 -23.79 25.30
CA GLY A 164 16.24 -24.37 25.30
C GLY A 164 17.05 -24.17 24.02
N GLU A 165 16.44 -23.64 22.94
CA GLU A 165 17.11 -23.31 21.69
C GLU A 165 17.45 -21.82 21.61
N SER A 166 18.44 -21.49 20.76
CA SER A 166 18.87 -20.11 20.50
C SER A 166 18.56 -19.62 19.09
N THR A 167 18.05 -20.50 18.24
CA THR A 167 17.69 -20.24 16.84
C THR A 167 16.21 -20.49 16.63
N ALA A 168 15.66 -19.92 15.57
CA ALA A 168 14.26 -20.04 15.23
C ALA A 168 13.89 -21.50 14.95
N SER A 169 12.80 -21.93 15.57
CA SER A 169 12.14 -23.21 15.31
C SER A 169 10.63 -23.03 15.09
N LEU A 170 10.17 -21.77 15.07
CA LEU A 170 8.83 -21.37 14.67
C LEU A 170 8.86 -19.99 14.00
N ILE A 171 8.09 -19.85 12.92
CA ILE A 171 7.92 -18.60 12.18
C ILE A 171 6.44 -18.22 12.20
N GLU A 172 6.14 -16.98 12.58
CA GLU A 172 4.79 -16.43 12.57
C GLU A 172 4.78 -15.15 11.73
N PHE A 173 4.00 -15.15 10.66
CA PHE A 173 3.74 -13.96 9.84
C PHE A 173 2.52 -13.23 10.38
N THR A 174 2.59 -11.90 10.40
CA THR A 174 1.43 -11.04 10.59
C THR A 174 1.08 -10.38 9.26
N VAL A 175 0.11 -10.97 8.58
CA VAL A 175 -0.45 -10.47 7.33
C VAL A 175 -1.63 -9.57 7.66
N ILE A 176 -1.67 -8.40 7.04
CA ILE A 176 -2.68 -7.39 7.34
C ILE A 176 -3.44 -7.00 6.08
N ASN A 177 -4.69 -6.58 6.27
CA ASN A 177 -5.49 -5.94 5.25
C ASN A 177 -5.73 -4.47 5.64
N THR A 178 -6.08 -3.64 4.67
CA THR A 178 -6.33 -2.22 4.90
C THR A 178 -7.64 -1.77 4.31
N ALA A 179 -8.33 -0.88 5.02
CA ALA A 179 -9.61 -0.35 4.59
C ALA A 179 -9.69 1.14 4.86
N LEU A 180 -10.27 1.90 3.91
CA LEU A 180 -10.71 3.27 4.17
C LEU A 180 -12.10 3.22 4.79
N VAL A 181 -12.28 3.88 5.94
CA VAL A 181 -13.56 3.96 6.63
C VAL A 181 -14.44 5.01 5.96
N THR A 182 -15.49 4.56 5.27
CA THR A 182 -16.48 5.45 4.62
C THR A 182 -17.78 5.55 5.43
N GLY A 183 -17.97 4.66 6.39
CA GLY A 183 -19.07 4.70 7.35
C GLY A 183 -18.75 3.86 8.59
N LEU A 184 -19.40 4.18 9.69
CA LEU A 184 -19.20 3.48 10.96
C LEU A 184 -20.56 3.33 11.67
N ASP A 185 -20.96 2.09 11.94
CA ASP A 185 -22.11 1.80 12.79
C ASP A 185 -21.65 1.21 14.12
N THR A 186 -21.92 1.96 15.19
CA THR A 186 -21.56 1.63 16.57
C THR A 186 -22.84 1.51 17.38
N ASP A 187 -23.67 0.52 17.05
CA ASP A 187 -24.83 0.19 17.88
C ASP A 187 -24.33 -0.23 19.27
N SER A 188 -24.51 0.64 20.26
CA SER A 188 -24.14 0.39 21.66
C SER A 188 -24.81 -0.83 22.30
N SER A 189 -25.82 -1.41 21.64
CA SER A 189 -26.47 -2.66 22.05
C SER A 189 -25.90 -3.91 21.36
N SER A 190 -25.03 -3.73 20.36
CA SER A 190 -24.28 -4.79 19.69
C SER A 190 -22.89 -4.97 20.29
N ASP A 191 -22.42 -6.21 20.33
CA ASP A 191 -21.03 -6.54 20.66
C ASP A 191 -20.09 -6.40 19.43
N THR A 192 -20.60 -5.82 18.34
CA THR A 192 -19.85 -5.56 17.11
C THR A 192 -19.99 -4.11 16.64
N VAL A 193 -18.94 -3.65 15.96
CA VAL A 193 -18.89 -2.41 15.19
C VAL A 193 -18.81 -2.78 13.71
N THR A 194 -19.70 -2.22 12.90
CA THR A 194 -19.68 -2.41 11.45
C THR A 194 -18.94 -1.25 10.80
N ILE A 195 -17.87 -1.58 10.08
CA ILE A 195 -17.08 -0.66 9.29
C ILE A 195 -17.58 -0.74 7.85
N THR A 196 -18.04 0.37 7.30
CA THR A 196 -18.36 0.48 5.88
C THR A 196 -17.11 0.91 5.12
N THR A 197 -16.82 0.22 4.02
CA THR A 197 -15.66 0.43 3.16
C THR A 197 -16.09 0.50 1.70
N THR A 198 -15.14 0.86 0.83
CA THR A 198 -15.34 0.80 -0.63
C THR A 198 -14.41 -0.26 -1.20
N SER A 199 -14.95 -1.12 -2.06
CA SER A 199 -14.18 -2.10 -2.82
C SER A 199 -14.37 -1.86 -4.30
N GLU A 200 -13.28 -1.91 -5.04
CA GLU A 200 -13.30 -1.74 -6.49
C GLU A 200 -13.72 -3.06 -7.14
N THR A 201 -14.61 -2.98 -8.13
CA THR A 201 -15.01 -4.12 -8.98
C THR A 201 -14.84 -3.74 -10.44
N ASP A 202 -14.88 -4.73 -11.34
CA ASP A 202 -14.87 -4.48 -12.79
C ASP A 202 -16.03 -3.58 -13.25
N ASP A 203 -17.11 -3.52 -12.45
CA ASP A 203 -18.30 -2.70 -12.69
C ASP A 203 -18.29 -1.37 -11.91
N GLY A 204 -17.18 -1.05 -11.22
CA GLY A 204 -16.99 0.15 -10.41
C GLY A 204 -16.96 -0.10 -8.90
N ASP A 205 -16.84 0.98 -8.14
CA ASP A 205 -16.77 0.93 -6.67
C ASP A 205 -18.10 0.45 -6.05
N VAL A 206 -18.02 -0.57 -5.21
CA VAL A 206 -19.13 -1.10 -4.42
C VAL A 206 -18.91 -0.89 -2.94
N THR A 207 -20.01 -0.67 -2.20
CA THR A 207 -19.98 -0.65 -0.74
C THR A 207 -19.77 -2.05 -0.20
N ALA A 208 -18.80 -2.20 0.69
CA ALA A 208 -18.57 -3.41 1.47
C ALA A 208 -18.66 -3.08 2.97
N THR A 209 -18.87 -4.11 3.79
CA THR A 209 -18.95 -3.97 5.24
C THR A 209 -18.13 -5.03 5.94
N VAL A 210 -17.50 -4.65 7.04
CA VAL A 210 -16.69 -5.53 7.88
C VAL A 210 -17.15 -5.40 9.32
N ASP A 211 -17.58 -6.52 9.92
CA ASP A 211 -18.01 -6.57 11.31
C ASP A 211 -16.84 -6.95 12.22
N VAL A 212 -16.54 -6.10 13.20
CA VAL A 212 -15.45 -6.29 14.16
C VAL A 212 -16.02 -6.30 15.57
N ALA A 213 -15.60 -7.22 16.42
CA ALA A 213 -16.08 -7.20 17.80
C ALA A 213 -15.61 -5.93 18.54
N SER A 214 -16.49 -5.36 19.36
CA SER A 214 -16.27 -4.06 20.01
C SER A 214 -15.06 -4.04 20.95
N ASP A 215 -14.66 -5.17 21.52
CA ASP A 215 -13.46 -5.30 22.36
C ASP A 215 -12.14 -5.38 21.57
N ARG A 216 -12.25 -5.53 20.25
CA ARG A 216 -11.14 -5.61 19.27
C ARG A 216 -11.15 -4.47 18.25
N PHE A 217 -12.04 -3.50 18.45
CA PHE A 217 -12.14 -2.29 17.67
C PHE A 217 -11.44 -1.13 18.40
N ASP A 218 -10.62 -0.39 17.67
CA ASP A 218 -10.01 0.84 18.16
C ASP A 218 -11.02 1.99 18.13
N SER A 219 -11.43 2.46 19.30
CA SER A 219 -12.47 3.49 19.45
C SER A 219 -12.09 4.85 18.88
N ASP A 220 -10.82 5.08 18.54
CA ASP A 220 -10.34 6.34 17.95
C ASP A 220 -10.51 6.38 16.42
N ILE A 221 -11.00 5.28 15.82
CA ILE A 221 -11.33 5.20 14.40
C ILE A 221 -12.55 6.07 14.08
N ALA A 222 -12.42 6.88 13.02
CA ALA A 222 -13.45 7.75 12.47
C ALA A 222 -13.55 7.60 10.94
N ILE A 223 -14.63 8.14 10.36
CA ILE A 223 -14.80 8.23 8.91
C ILE A 223 -13.65 9.06 8.31
N GLY A 224 -13.06 8.57 7.22
CA GLY A 224 -11.89 9.15 6.57
C GLY A 224 -10.55 8.63 7.07
N ASP A 225 -10.55 7.79 8.12
CA ASP A 225 -9.35 7.07 8.55
C ASP A 225 -9.09 5.85 7.67
N ILE A 226 -7.82 5.50 7.50
CA ILE A 226 -7.44 4.16 7.05
C ILE A 226 -7.18 3.28 8.27
N VAL A 227 -7.72 2.07 8.25
CA VAL A 227 -7.59 1.09 9.33
C VAL A 227 -6.81 -0.13 8.86
N ILE A 228 -6.13 -0.76 9.82
CA ILE A 228 -5.43 -2.03 9.67
C ILE A 228 -6.36 -3.11 10.22
N LEU A 229 -6.76 -4.02 9.34
CA LEU A 229 -7.54 -5.20 9.66
C LEU A 229 -6.59 -6.39 9.85
N THR A 230 -6.78 -7.15 10.91
CA THR A 230 -5.99 -8.35 11.18
C THR A 230 -6.89 -9.45 11.73
N ASP A 231 -7.05 -10.51 10.95
CA ASP A 231 -7.77 -11.73 11.33
C ASP A 231 -6.82 -12.73 11.97
N ASP A 232 -6.92 -12.88 13.30
CA ASP A 232 -6.10 -13.78 14.11
C ASP A 232 -6.90 -15.04 14.48
N ALA A 233 -6.32 -16.23 14.34
CA ALA A 233 -7.05 -17.50 14.51
C ALA A 233 -7.69 -17.67 15.90
N ASP A 234 -7.05 -17.14 16.94
CA ASP A 234 -7.53 -17.27 18.33
C ASP A 234 -8.42 -16.09 18.73
N LYS A 235 -8.07 -14.89 18.26
CA LYS A 235 -8.74 -13.65 18.67
C LYS A 235 -9.86 -13.23 17.73
N GLY A 236 -9.86 -13.73 16.49
CA GLY A 236 -10.64 -13.25 15.35
C GLY A 236 -10.20 -11.88 14.85
N LEU A 237 -10.97 -11.36 13.89
CA LEU A 237 -10.77 -10.04 13.28
C LEU A 237 -10.66 -8.88 14.29
N SER A 238 -9.70 -8.00 14.06
CA SER A 238 -9.50 -6.74 14.80
C SER A 238 -9.30 -5.59 13.83
N ALA A 239 -9.67 -4.39 14.26
CA ALA A 239 -9.46 -3.16 13.50
C ALA A 239 -8.72 -2.14 14.35
N LYS A 240 -7.62 -1.61 13.81
CA LYS A 240 -6.81 -0.57 14.45
C LYS A 240 -6.64 0.61 13.53
N LYS A 241 -6.67 1.82 14.08
CA LYS A 241 -6.36 3.02 13.31
C LYS A 241 -4.91 2.93 12.81
N ALA A 242 -4.70 3.18 11.52
CA ALA A 242 -3.35 3.32 10.99
C ALA A 242 -2.69 4.59 11.54
N THR A 243 -1.37 4.64 11.54
CA THR A 243 -0.65 5.83 12.02
C THR A 243 -0.87 6.97 11.02
N ALA A 244 -1.51 8.04 11.45
CA ALA A 244 -1.67 9.26 10.67
C ALA A 244 -0.39 10.11 10.77
N VAL A 245 0.21 10.42 9.63
CA VAL A 245 1.32 11.35 9.53
C VAL A 245 0.90 12.49 8.61
N THR A 246 0.72 13.69 9.18
CA THR A 246 0.43 14.89 8.39
C THR A 246 1.69 15.46 7.77
N GLY A 247 1.55 16.14 6.64
CA GLY A 247 2.67 16.77 5.96
C GLY A 247 2.36 17.07 4.51
N LYS A 248 3.40 17.33 3.72
CA LYS A 248 3.27 17.72 2.31
C LYS A 248 3.96 16.72 1.41
N LEU A 249 3.32 16.47 0.27
CA LEU A 249 4.00 15.87 -0.85
C LEU A 249 4.97 16.91 -1.42
N VAL A 250 6.18 16.47 -1.76
CA VAL A 250 7.22 17.27 -2.38
C VAL A 250 7.36 16.79 -3.81
N GLU A 251 7.21 17.71 -4.75
CA GLU A 251 7.40 17.42 -6.17
C GLU A 251 8.87 17.07 -6.43
N THR A 252 9.09 16.02 -7.22
CA THR A 252 10.42 15.55 -7.62
C THR A 252 10.48 15.39 -9.13
N ASP A 253 11.68 15.52 -9.70
CA ASP A 253 11.92 15.29 -11.13
C ASP A 253 11.64 13.84 -11.54
N ASP A 254 11.76 12.90 -10.59
CA ASP A 254 11.38 11.49 -10.78
C ASP A 254 9.99 11.24 -10.23
N ILE A 255 9.01 11.30 -11.12
CA ILE A 255 7.60 10.98 -10.88
C ILE A 255 7.36 9.64 -10.16
N LYS A 256 8.32 8.72 -10.20
CA LYS A 256 8.26 7.40 -9.54
C LYS A 256 8.77 7.42 -8.09
N ASN A 257 9.42 8.50 -7.67
CA ASN A 257 9.95 8.66 -6.33
C ASN A 257 9.48 10.00 -5.72
N PRO A 258 8.16 10.14 -5.45
CA PRO A 258 7.63 11.31 -4.76
C PRO A 258 8.20 11.36 -3.34
N GLN A 259 8.53 12.57 -2.90
CA GLN A 259 9.07 12.77 -1.56
C GLN A 259 7.99 13.24 -0.60
N TRP A 260 8.16 12.86 0.66
CA TRP A 260 7.26 13.20 1.74
C TRP A 260 7.96 14.07 2.77
N LEU A 261 7.39 15.23 3.07
CA LEU A 261 7.83 16.10 4.15
C LEU A 261 6.77 16.12 5.26
N ALA A 262 6.99 15.34 6.31
CA ALA A 262 6.13 15.36 7.49
C ALA A 262 6.10 16.76 8.13
N THR A 263 4.95 17.13 8.71
CA THR A 263 4.82 18.35 9.51
C THR A 263 5.92 18.38 10.58
N ASP A 264 6.54 19.55 10.79
CA ASP A 264 7.65 19.75 11.72
C ASP A 264 8.96 18.99 11.39
N SER A 265 9.07 18.36 10.21
CA SER A 265 10.33 17.81 9.71
C SER A 265 11.11 18.84 8.88
N ASP A 266 12.43 18.87 9.05
CA ASP A 266 13.34 19.67 8.21
C ASP A 266 13.79 18.90 6.94
N LYS A 267 13.43 17.62 6.82
CA LYS A 267 13.90 16.74 5.75
C LYS A 267 12.76 15.95 5.14
N ALA A 268 12.65 16.04 3.83
CA ALA A 268 11.81 15.15 3.07
C ALA A 268 12.46 13.75 3.00
N VAL A 269 11.63 12.72 2.98
CA VAL A 269 12.05 11.33 2.87
C VAL A 269 11.34 10.70 1.68
N ASP A 270 12.05 9.81 0.99
CA ASP A 270 11.41 8.88 0.08
C ASP A 270 10.50 7.97 0.92
N PHE A 271 9.29 7.72 0.45
CA PHE A 271 8.42 6.75 1.09
C PHE A 271 8.23 5.55 0.17
N SER A 272 8.29 4.36 0.77
CA SER A 272 8.10 3.11 0.07
C SER A 272 6.63 2.68 0.16
N ASP A 273 6.12 2.23 -0.97
CA ASP A 273 4.83 1.59 -1.03
C ASP A 273 4.88 0.22 -0.33
N GLY A 274 4.04 -0.02 0.68
CA GLY A 274 3.93 -1.36 1.26
C GLY A 274 3.38 -2.36 0.24
N LEU A 275 3.83 -3.62 0.27
CA LEU A 275 3.18 -4.73 -0.45
C LEU A 275 2.07 -5.32 0.41
N ILE A 276 1.13 -4.45 0.78
CA ILE A 276 0.02 -4.75 1.69
C ILE A 276 -1.28 -4.70 0.88
N ASP A 277 -2.24 -5.55 1.25
CA ASP A 277 -3.56 -5.56 0.63
C ASP A 277 -4.30 -4.22 0.87
N ARG A 278 -4.90 -3.70 -0.20
CA ARG A 278 -5.65 -2.44 -0.28
C ARG A 278 -7.00 -2.63 -0.98
N SER A 279 -7.52 -3.85 -1.03
CA SER A 279 -8.80 -4.20 -1.66
C SER A 279 -10.00 -3.45 -1.07
N HIS A 280 -9.87 -2.86 0.12
CA HIS A 280 -10.90 -2.03 0.75
C HIS A 280 -10.50 -0.54 0.84
N VAL A 281 -9.48 -0.13 0.09
CA VAL A 281 -9.08 1.27 -0.09
C VAL A 281 -9.46 1.68 -1.52
N PRO A 282 -10.37 2.66 -1.70
CA PRO A 282 -10.74 3.14 -3.03
C PRO A 282 -9.55 3.78 -3.76
N GLU A 283 -9.59 3.77 -5.08
CA GLU A 283 -8.47 4.16 -5.95
C GLU A 283 -7.90 5.53 -5.57
N TYR A 284 -8.75 6.52 -5.30
CA TYR A 284 -8.34 7.88 -4.96
C TYR A 284 -7.48 7.99 -3.70
N ALA A 285 -7.59 7.05 -2.76
CA ALA A 285 -6.83 7.05 -1.51
C ALA A 285 -5.56 6.18 -1.57
N ARG A 286 -5.36 5.41 -2.65
CA ARG A 286 -4.16 4.58 -2.83
C ARG A 286 -2.97 5.44 -3.24
N ASN A 287 -1.78 5.09 -2.76
CA ASN A 287 -0.55 5.89 -2.92
C ASN A 287 -0.35 6.40 -4.35
N THR A 288 -0.17 5.50 -5.33
CA THR A 288 0.14 5.87 -6.72
C THR A 288 -0.93 6.77 -7.34
N GLN A 289 -2.20 6.46 -7.10
CA GLN A 289 -3.32 7.16 -7.73
C GLN A 289 -3.63 8.49 -7.06
N PHE A 290 -3.54 8.58 -5.73
CA PHE A 290 -3.60 9.85 -5.00
C PHE A 290 -2.53 10.81 -5.52
N ILE A 291 -1.28 10.36 -5.62
CA ILE A 291 -0.15 11.18 -6.10
C ILE A 291 -0.36 11.64 -7.55
N ARG A 292 -0.92 10.77 -8.41
CA ARG A 292 -1.31 11.15 -9.78
C ARG A 292 -2.32 12.29 -9.78
N GLY A 293 -3.36 12.21 -8.94
CA GLY A 293 -4.34 13.27 -8.77
C GLY A 293 -3.71 14.60 -8.38
N GLN A 294 -2.84 14.55 -7.36
CA GLN A 294 -2.13 15.71 -6.83
C GLN A 294 -1.25 16.38 -7.89
N ARG A 295 -0.52 15.58 -8.68
CA ARG A 295 0.37 16.07 -9.72
C ARG A 295 -0.37 16.73 -10.87
N ARG A 296 -1.35 16.06 -11.44
CA ARG A 296 -2.03 16.56 -12.66
C ARG A 296 -2.82 17.83 -12.40
N LEU A 297 -3.24 18.08 -11.15
CA LEU A 297 -3.93 19.30 -10.74
C LEU A 297 -3.03 20.32 -10.01
N ASN A 298 -1.71 20.13 -10.07
CA ASN A 298 -0.72 21.02 -9.45
C ASN A 298 -0.98 21.28 -7.95
N LEU A 299 -1.47 20.27 -7.24
CA LEU A 299 -1.82 20.39 -5.82
C LEU A 299 -0.60 20.36 -4.89
N TYR A 300 0.61 20.19 -5.42
CA TYR A 300 1.86 20.45 -4.69
C TYR A 300 2.00 21.94 -4.31
N ASP A 301 1.45 22.84 -5.14
CA ASP A 301 1.42 24.28 -4.88
C ASP A 301 0.26 24.71 -3.97
N TYR A 302 -0.65 23.80 -3.64
CA TYR A 302 -1.73 24.06 -2.69
C TYR A 302 -1.20 23.92 -1.26
N ASP A 303 -1.11 25.05 -0.54
CA ASP A 303 -0.54 25.15 0.80
C ASP A 303 -1.43 24.54 1.90
N ALA A 304 -1.58 23.22 1.87
CA ALA A 304 -2.26 22.45 2.90
C ALA A 304 -1.62 21.07 3.05
N ASP A 305 -1.56 20.60 4.29
CA ASP A 305 -1.09 19.26 4.58
C ASP A 305 -2.09 18.20 4.05
N VAL A 306 -1.56 17.04 3.72
CA VAL A 306 -2.31 15.80 3.52
C VAL A 306 -1.96 14.83 4.65
N THR A 307 -2.76 13.79 4.83
CA THR A 307 -2.47 12.71 5.78
C THR A 307 -1.96 11.51 5.03
N MET A 308 -0.73 11.08 5.33
CA MET A 308 -0.21 9.77 4.95
C MET A 308 -0.55 8.77 6.05
N TRP A 309 -1.20 7.67 5.68
CA TRP A 309 -1.52 6.58 6.59
C TRP A 309 -0.44 5.52 6.53
N GLN A 310 0.08 5.13 7.70
CA GLN A 310 1.18 4.19 7.81
C GLN A 310 0.87 2.98 8.68
N THR A 311 1.49 1.86 8.33
CA THR A 311 1.59 0.72 9.25
C THR A 311 2.43 1.06 10.47
N SER A 312 2.37 0.21 11.50
CA SER A 312 3.28 0.27 12.65
C SER A 312 4.76 0.12 12.29
N THR A 313 5.08 -0.34 11.07
CA THR A 313 6.43 -0.51 10.55
C THR A 313 6.89 0.69 9.70
N GLY A 314 6.04 1.72 9.53
CA GLY A 314 6.36 2.97 8.83
C GLY A 314 6.09 2.95 7.33
N TYR A 315 5.41 1.92 6.81
CA TYR A 315 5.09 1.81 5.39
C TYR A 315 3.80 2.53 5.05
N SER A 316 3.79 3.28 3.96
CA SER A 316 2.60 3.98 3.50
C SER A 316 1.57 3.00 2.95
N ILE A 317 0.32 3.15 3.36
CA ILE A 317 -0.82 2.33 2.94
C ILE A 317 -1.98 3.15 2.35
N GLY A 318 -1.85 4.47 2.32
CA GLY A 318 -2.79 5.34 1.62
C GLY A 318 -2.68 6.79 2.07
N PHE A 319 -3.49 7.65 1.46
CA PHE A 319 -3.54 9.07 1.74
C PHE A 319 -4.99 9.58 1.77
N THR A 320 -5.21 10.63 2.56
CA THR A 320 -6.44 11.43 2.52
C THR A 320 -6.10 12.91 2.72
N ARG A 321 -6.94 13.83 2.22
CA ARG A 321 -6.76 15.27 2.50
C ARG A 321 -7.52 15.75 3.73
N GLY A 322 -8.51 14.99 4.20
CA GLY A 322 -9.37 15.41 5.31
C GLY A 322 -10.00 16.77 5.02
N ASP A 323 -9.99 17.69 5.98
CA ASP A 323 -10.65 18.99 5.86
C ASP A 323 -10.07 19.90 4.75
N ALA A 324 -8.88 19.60 4.23
CA ALA A 324 -8.28 20.33 3.12
C ALA A 324 -8.85 19.91 1.74
N ALA A 325 -9.64 18.83 1.66
CA ALA A 325 -10.08 18.24 0.40
C ALA A 325 -10.92 19.22 -0.45
N LYS A 326 -11.88 19.93 0.17
CA LYS A 326 -12.74 20.88 -0.55
C LYS A 326 -11.94 22.01 -1.21
N GLY A 327 -11.03 22.63 -0.44
CA GLY A 327 -10.20 23.72 -0.94
C GLY A 327 -9.19 23.27 -1.99
N ALA A 328 -8.69 22.03 -1.88
CA ALA A 328 -7.85 21.43 -2.90
C ALA A 328 -8.61 21.17 -4.21
N LEU A 329 -9.86 20.72 -4.15
CA LEU A 329 -10.69 20.56 -5.34
C LEU A 329 -10.96 21.91 -6.02
N GLU A 330 -11.27 22.96 -5.25
CA GLU A 330 -11.45 24.32 -5.78
C GLU A 330 -10.17 24.83 -6.47
N TYR A 331 -9.00 24.63 -5.85
CA TYR A 331 -7.72 24.94 -6.48
C TYR A 331 -7.54 24.14 -7.79
N GLY A 332 -7.79 22.84 -7.75
CA GLY A 332 -7.63 21.94 -8.90
C GLY A 332 -8.52 22.33 -10.08
N ILE A 333 -9.78 22.72 -9.84
CA ILE A 333 -10.70 23.25 -10.86
C ILE A 333 -10.09 24.47 -11.53
N ASN A 334 -9.65 25.47 -10.74
CA ASN A 334 -9.05 26.69 -11.28
C ASN A 334 -7.79 26.38 -12.11
N TYR A 335 -6.96 25.46 -11.64
CA TYR A 335 -5.79 25.01 -12.37
C TYR A 335 -6.17 24.36 -13.70
N ALA A 336 -7.09 23.39 -13.69
CA ALA A 336 -7.54 22.69 -14.89
C ALA A 336 -8.12 23.65 -15.95
N GLU A 337 -8.94 24.61 -15.53
CA GLU A 337 -9.47 25.65 -16.42
C GLU A 337 -8.37 26.52 -17.02
N SER A 338 -7.35 26.88 -16.23
CA SER A 338 -6.21 27.65 -16.72
C SER A 338 -5.39 26.88 -17.77
N GLN A 339 -5.22 25.57 -17.61
CA GLN A 339 -4.43 24.75 -18.53
C GLN A 339 -5.16 24.51 -19.87
N THR A 340 -6.48 24.67 -19.88
CA THR A 340 -7.33 24.33 -21.03
C THR A 340 -7.91 25.55 -21.74
N SER A 341 -7.67 26.77 -21.26
CA SER A 341 -8.33 27.98 -21.77
C SER A 341 -8.01 28.34 -23.22
N GLU A 342 -6.87 27.89 -23.75
CA GLU A 342 -6.42 28.16 -25.11
C GLU A 342 -6.56 26.95 -26.06
N ILE A 343 -7.08 25.83 -25.56
CA ILE A 343 -7.21 24.60 -26.35
C ILE A 343 -8.50 24.66 -27.16
N VAL A 344 -8.39 24.37 -28.46
CA VAL A 344 -9.53 24.35 -29.39
C VAL A 344 -10.03 22.92 -29.60
N VAL A 345 -11.33 22.74 -29.80
CA VAL A 345 -11.90 21.44 -30.20
C VAL A 345 -11.93 21.34 -31.71
N SER A 346 -11.38 20.26 -32.26
CA SER A 346 -11.39 19.98 -33.71
C SER A 346 -11.46 18.47 -33.96
N THR A 347 -11.91 18.09 -35.16
CA THR A 347 -11.95 16.67 -35.58
C THR A 347 -10.55 16.13 -35.89
N ASP A 348 -9.71 16.94 -36.55
CA ASP A 348 -8.41 16.51 -37.07
C ASP A 348 -7.33 17.63 -37.08
N GLY A 349 -7.64 18.80 -36.54
CA GLY A 349 -6.73 19.94 -36.48
C GLY A 349 -6.44 20.62 -37.81
N SER A 350 -7.07 20.22 -38.92
CA SER A 350 -6.87 20.85 -40.24
C SER A 350 -7.50 22.24 -40.35
N ASP A 351 -8.45 22.56 -39.47
CA ASP A 351 -9.09 23.86 -39.33
C ASP A 351 -8.44 24.77 -38.27
N VAL A 352 -7.51 24.23 -37.48
CA VAL A 352 -6.81 24.91 -36.38
C VAL A 352 -5.42 25.39 -36.82
N SER A 353 -5.06 26.62 -36.46
CA SER A 353 -3.75 27.22 -36.75
C SER A 353 -2.59 26.41 -36.16
N SER A 354 -1.47 26.33 -36.88
CA SER A 354 -0.28 25.57 -36.47
C SER A 354 0.41 26.04 -35.17
N ASP A 355 0.10 27.24 -34.69
CA ASP A 355 0.56 27.76 -33.40
C ASP A 355 -0.41 27.45 -32.24
N THR A 356 -1.60 26.93 -32.52
CA THR A 356 -2.67 26.67 -31.55
C THR A 356 -2.77 25.18 -31.22
N TYR A 357 -3.06 24.86 -29.96
CA TYR A 357 -3.31 23.47 -29.53
C TYR A 357 -4.78 23.09 -29.72
N TRP A 358 -5.02 21.83 -30.04
CA TRP A 358 -6.37 21.28 -30.16
C TRP A 358 -6.48 19.86 -29.60
N VAL A 359 -7.71 19.46 -29.26
CA VAL A 359 -8.11 18.10 -28.88
C VAL A 359 -9.39 17.68 -29.61
N THR A 360 -9.65 16.38 -29.66
CA THR A 360 -10.91 15.85 -30.21
C THR A 360 -12.10 16.16 -29.31
N GLN A 361 -13.30 16.14 -29.90
CA GLN A 361 -14.55 16.34 -29.17
C GLN A 361 -14.71 15.33 -28.02
N ASP A 362 -14.43 14.05 -28.24
CA ASP A 362 -14.60 13.00 -27.21
C ASP A 362 -13.76 13.25 -25.96
N ILE A 363 -12.52 13.71 -26.14
CA ILE A 363 -11.60 14.02 -25.04
C ILE A 363 -12.09 15.27 -24.30
N TRP A 364 -12.51 16.29 -25.04
CA TRP A 364 -13.05 17.51 -24.46
C TRP A 364 -14.34 17.26 -23.67
N ASP A 365 -15.25 16.43 -24.18
CA ASP A 365 -16.52 16.11 -23.53
C ASP A 365 -16.30 15.32 -22.23
N THR A 366 -15.32 14.40 -22.22
CA THR A 366 -14.91 13.68 -21.00
C THR A 366 -14.42 14.67 -19.94
N TYR A 367 -13.54 15.60 -20.32
CA TYR A 367 -13.06 16.65 -19.42
C TYR A 367 -14.17 17.57 -18.92
N GLN A 368 -15.04 18.04 -19.80
CA GLN A 368 -16.15 18.93 -19.42
C GLN A 368 -17.16 18.26 -18.50
N THR A 369 -17.36 16.95 -18.65
CA THR A 369 -18.22 16.15 -17.77
C THR A 369 -17.67 16.15 -16.35
N GLU A 370 -16.40 15.79 -16.15
CA GLU A 370 -15.78 15.78 -14.82
C GLU A 370 -15.61 17.19 -14.26
N LEU A 371 -15.26 18.19 -15.08
CA LEU A 371 -15.21 19.60 -14.63
C LEU A 371 -16.57 20.09 -14.12
N THR A 372 -17.65 19.72 -14.81
CA THR A 372 -19.02 20.08 -14.39
C THR A 372 -19.38 19.38 -13.08
N ARG A 373 -19.04 18.09 -12.94
CA ARG A 373 -19.26 17.31 -11.73
C ARG A 373 -18.49 17.90 -10.54
N ALA A 374 -17.22 18.23 -10.72
CA ALA A 374 -16.38 18.87 -9.71
C ALA A 374 -16.97 20.18 -9.20
N LYS A 375 -17.46 21.04 -10.12
CA LYS A 375 -18.13 22.29 -9.75
C LYS A 375 -19.45 22.06 -9.02
N ALA A 376 -20.26 21.09 -9.47
CA ALA A 376 -21.52 20.76 -8.81
C ALA A 376 -21.29 20.24 -7.38
N LEU A 377 -20.22 19.46 -7.17
CA LEU A 377 -19.87 18.91 -5.87
C LEU A 377 -19.49 20.00 -4.85
N LEU A 378 -18.85 21.09 -5.28
CA LEU A 378 -18.54 22.22 -4.38
C LEU A 378 -19.78 22.92 -3.81
N GLU A 379 -20.88 22.89 -4.57
CA GLU A 379 -22.19 23.47 -4.20
C GLU A 379 -23.07 22.49 -3.41
N ASP A 380 -22.71 21.20 -3.37
CA ASP A 380 -23.46 20.19 -2.64
C ASP A 380 -23.16 20.26 -1.13
N SER A 381 -24.17 20.64 -0.34
CA SER A 381 -24.07 20.72 1.12
C SER A 381 -23.93 19.36 1.82
N SER A 382 -24.17 18.26 1.12
CA SER A 382 -24.06 16.89 1.63
C SER A 382 -22.74 16.22 1.26
N ALA A 383 -21.94 16.82 0.39
CA ALA A 383 -20.64 16.31 -0.02
C ALA A 383 -19.68 16.20 1.18
N THR A 384 -18.96 15.08 1.23
CA THR A 384 -17.97 14.76 2.25
C THR A 384 -16.55 15.07 1.76
N ASN A 385 -15.60 15.10 2.69
CA ASN A 385 -14.17 15.23 2.35
C ASN A 385 -13.70 14.10 1.41
N LEU A 386 -14.26 12.90 1.55
CA LEU A 386 -13.94 11.76 0.68
C LEU A 386 -14.50 11.91 -0.73
N ASP A 387 -15.67 12.54 -0.88
CA ASP A 387 -16.21 12.86 -2.21
C ASP A 387 -15.30 13.84 -2.95
N TYR A 388 -14.78 14.85 -2.23
CA TYR A 388 -13.82 15.80 -2.80
C TYR A 388 -12.50 15.13 -3.20
N ASP A 389 -11.94 14.23 -2.36
CA ASP A 389 -10.73 13.48 -2.70
C ASP A 389 -10.94 12.56 -3.93
N ALA A 390 -12.09 11.91 -4.04
CA ALA A 390 -12.44 11.11 -5.21
C ALA A 390 -12.51 11.96 -6.49
N GLU A 391 -13.15 13.14 -6.39
CA GLU A 391 -13.33 14.02 -7.53
C GLU A 391 -12.02 14.70 -7.99
N ILE A 392 -11.07 14.93 -7.07
CA ILE A 392 -9.70 15.34 -7.41
C ILE A 392 -9.07 14.31 -8.37
N LEU A 393 -9.19 13.01 -8.10
CA LEU A 393 -8.66 11.98 -9.00
C LEU A 393 -9.40 11.94 -10.34
N ASN A 394 -10.73 12.03 -10.34
CA ASN A 394 -11.54 12.01 -11.56
C ASN A 394 -11.18 13.17 -12.50
N LEU A 395 -11.17 14.39 -11.97
CA LEU A 395 -10.82 15.59 -12.72
C LEU A 395 -9.36 15.51 -13.21
N ALA A 396 -8.44 15.04 -12.36
CA ALA A 396 -7.05 14.82 -12.75
C ALA A 396 -6.90 13.80 -13.89
N ASN A 397 -7.67 12.72 -13.87
CA ASN A 397 -7.66 11.72 -14.94
C ASN A 397 -8.19 12.29 -16.26
N ALA A 398 -9.25 13.10 -16.21
CA ALA A 398 -9.84 13.72 -17.39
C ALA A 398 -8.96 14.86 -17.96
N LEU A 399 -8.31 15.65 -17.09
CA LEU A 399 -7.31 16.64 -17.49
C LEU A 399 -6.07 15.94 -18.09
N GLY A 400 -5.62 14.85 -17.46
CA GLY A 400 -4.52 14.04 -17.94
C GLY A 400 -3.15 14.68 -17.75
N GLY A 401 -2.16 14.19 -18.50
CA GLY A 401 -0.77 14.63 -18.41
C GLY A 401 0.13 13.95 -19.45
N THR A 402 1.36 14.43 -19.59
CA THR A 402 2.29 13.99 -20.63
C THR A 402 3.17 12.79 -20.25
N GLU A 403 3.07 12.30 -19.01
CA GLU A 403 3.95 11.28 -18.45
C GLU A 403 3.98 9.95 -19.21
N ASP A 404 2.89 9.56 -19.87
CA ASP A 404 2.77 8.30 -20.62
C ASP A 404 2.85 8.48 -22.14
N VAL A 405 3.11 9.71 -22.61
CA VAL A 405 3.18 9.97 -24.06
C VAL A 405 4.38 9.24 -24.65
N GLY A 406 4.11 8.37 -25.62
CA GLY A 406 5.15 7.63 -26.35
C GLY A 406 5.62 6.34 -25.68
N GLN A 407 4.99 5.92 -24.57
CA GLN A 407 5.18 4.57 -24.03
C GLN A 407 4.46 3.54 -24.93
N ASP A 408 5.05 2.36 -25.12
CA ASP A 408 4.42 1.25 -25.88
C ASP A 408 3.12 0.77 -25.21
N PHE A 409 3.00 0.99 -23.89
CA PHE A 409 1.82 0.73 -23.10
C PHE A 409 1.48 1.96 -22.27
N VAL A 410 0.41 2.67 -22.64
CA VAL A 410 -0.10 3.83 -21.90
C VAL A 410 -0.76 3.33 -20.62
N GLN A 411 -0.14 3.62 -19.47
CA GLN A 411 -0.62 3.14 -18.16
C GLN A 411 -1.74 4.00 -17.57
N ASN A 412 -1.77 5.30 -17.87
CA ASN A 412 -2.78 6.23 -17.35
C ASN A 412 -3.53 6.95 -18.49
N PRO A 413 -4.76 7.46 -18.22
CA PRO A 413 -5.46 8.29 -19.19
C PRO A 413 -4.63 9.51 -19.59
N LEU A 414 -4.47 9.74 -20.89
CA LEU A 414 -3.76 10.90 -21.43
C LEU A 414 -4.54 12.21 -21.20
N GLY A 415 -5.87 12.13 -21.11
CA GLY A 415 -6.75 13.29 -20.91
C GLY A 415 -6.53 14.39 -21.95
N VAL A 416 -6.93 15.62 -21.61
CA VAL A 416 -6.76 16.79 -22.48
C VAL A 416 -5.28 17.11 -22.73
N ILE A 417 -4.47 17.17 -21.67
CA ILE A 417 -3.07 17.63 -21.73
C ILE A 417 -2.16 16.64 -22.46
N GLY A 418 -2.32 15.34 -22.22
CA GLY A 418 -1.52 14.32 -22.90
C GLY A 418 -1.94 14.09 -24.35
N SER A 419 -3.17 14.46 -24.73
CA SER A 419 -3.70 14.21 -26.08
C SER A 419 -3.66 15.42 -27.01
N MET A 420 -3.36 16.62 -26.49
CA MET A 420 -3.36 17.83 -27.30
C MET A 420 -2.31 17.79 -28.42
N GLN A 421 -2.67 18.33 -29.58
CA GLN A 421 -1.81 18.40 -30.76
C GLN A 421 -1.76 19.83 -31.29
N LYS A 422 -0.70 20.19 -32.03
CA LYS A 422 -0.70 21.44 -32.78
C LYS A 422 -1.58 21.32 -34.01
N GLY A 423 -2.26 22.41 -34.38
CA GLY A 423 -3.02 22.49 -35.62
C GLY A 423 -2.13 22.29 -36.85
N THR A 424 -2.75 22.05 -38.00
CA THR A 424 -2.03 21.88 -39.27
C THR A 424 -2.39 22.94 -40.31
N LYS A 425 -3.32 23.84 -39.99
CA LYS A 425 -3.67 24.96 -40.84
C LYS A 425 -2.53 25.97 -40.83
N SER A 426 -2.04 26.29 -42.02
CA SER A 426 -1.10 27.39 -42.20
C SER A 426 -1.72 28.69 -41.72
N SER A 427 -0.94 29.46 -40.95
CA SER A 427 -1.27 30.79 -40.43
C SER A 427 -1.56 31.80 -41.53
#